data_AF-A0A9C7VIL3-F1
#
_entry.id   AF-A0A9C7VIL3-F1
#
_cell.length_a   1.000
_cell.length_b   1.000
_cell.length_c   1.000
_cell.angle_alpha   90.00
_cell.angle_beta   90.00
_cell.angle_gamma   90.00
#
_symmetry.space_group_name_H-M   'P 1'
#
loop_
_entity.id
_entity.type
_entity.pdbx_description
1 polymer ?
#
loop_
_entity_poly.entity_id
_entity_poly.type
_entity_poly.pdbx_seq_one_letter_code
_entity_poly.pdbx_strand_id
1 'polypeptide(L)'
;MSDKTNSSDQNIGHLIKSAKRLGIELDESAALEWLNAIHASKNEEDIVFDDRAGVFGHKISMLDFSTEDLAHFRKVGRLVEFLDIPGKVETALALSGSAAQSKIQIYPGDADYFERINILTSTRDEACNELARLIREKAIQTRSGPTYHLMEVRFGSFPEDVMIDSHKYSAGSSISWTPEQVMAGKIKANSLDGNPIEINWPEIALDPGWCKLDWIVGDPVRDELVNVSNMLDVTWEAPDGAITPLDGFLDPYFQEIYLDEESIPIFSKLSQHVSADALEEYVEQLEKEVNKYITKNINYGKAAKRMYNIFRLTGRYNEAAIIRELFDEPSSMLYQVWALIRTMDECSQVGSSITADVVQSQADSLILEVVRTLEGDEEAIVVQHLLNLRDALEEQHQGKTLPRTVEAARDEVINIVNNFFYEKLTTVPEIKKYMDQMKG
;
A
#
# COMPACT_ATOMS: atom_id res chain seq x y z
N MET A 1 -25.99 37.87 0.76
CA MET A 1 -25.62 36.44 0.65
C MET A 1 -25.13 36.12 -0.77
N SER A 2 -24.11 36.81 -1.28
CA SER A 2 -23.58 36.55 -2.64
C SER A 2 -22.05 36.73 -2.78
N ASP A 3 -21.29 36.86 -1.69
CA ASP A 3 -19.86 37.22 -1.76
C ASP A 3 -18.89 36.12 -1.31
N LYS A 4 -19.37 34.94 -0.87
CA LYS A 4 -18.49 33.84 -0.43
C LYS A 4 -18.20 32.79 -1.50
N THR A 5 -19.02 32.69 -2.55
CA THR A 5 -18.80 31.75 -3.67
C THR A 5 -17.75 32.25 -4.67
N ASN A 6 -17.50 33.56 -4.74
CA ASN A 6 -16.59 34.13 -5.74
C ASN A 6 -15.10 34.04 -5.38
N SER A 7 -14.73 33.74 -4.12
CA SER A 7 -13.31 33.72 -3.70
C SER A 7 -12.65 32.35 -3.80
N SER A 8 -13.41 31.25 -3.73
CA SER A 8 -12.89 29.89 -3.94
C SER A 8 -12.56 29.65 -5.41
N ASP A 9 -13.50 29.98 -6.30
CA ASP A 9 -13.40 29.71 -7.73
C ASP A 9 -12.30 30.55 -8.40
N GLN A 10 -12.09 31.79 -7.93
CA GLN A 10 -10.97 32.64 -8.38
C GLN A 10 -9.60 32.11 -7.93
N ASN A 11 -9.52 31.44 -6.78
CA ASN A 11 -8.28 30.91 -6.25
C ASN A 11 -7.87 29.62 -6.99
N ILE A 12 -8.85 28.79 -7.34
CA ILE A 12 -8.62 27.52 -8.07
C ILE A 12 -8.28 27.76 -9.54
N GLY A 13 -9.01 28.64 -10.22
CA GLY A 13 -8.66 29.02 -11.60
C GLY A 13 -7.27 29.67 -11.71
N HIS A 14 -6.79 30.31 -10.65
CA HIS A 14 -5.41 30.82 -10.59
C HIS A 14 -4.40 29.70 -10.34
N LEU A 15 -4.72 28.73 -9.49
CA LEU A 15 -3.90 27.56 -9.21
C LEU A 15 -3.65 26.74 -10.47
N ILE A 16 -4.71 26.42 -11.22
CA ILE A 16 -4.66 25.60 -12.43
C ILE A 16 -3.89 26.32 -13.55
N LYS A 17 -4.13 27.63 -13.72
CA LYS A 17 -3.33 28.46 -14.63
C LYS A 17 -1.86 28.54 -14.22
N SER A 18 -1.57 28.52 -12.92
CA SER A 18 -0.20 28.53 -12.42
C SER A 18 0.48 27.18 -12.69
N ALA A 19 -0.16 26.07 -12.36
CA ALA A 19 0.35 24.72 -12.64
C ALA A 19 0.57 24.46 -14.15
N LYS A 20 -0.35 24.89 -15.03
CA LYS A 20 -0.13 24.84 -16.50
C LYS A 20 1.07 25.67 -16.95
N ARG A 21 1.30 26.86 -16.38
CA ARG A 21 2.51 27.68 -16.67
C ARG A 21 3.79 27.03 -16.15
N LEU A 22 3.65 26.17 -15.17
CA LEU A 22 4.71 25.41 -14.52
C LEU A 22 4.92 24.04 -15.19
N GLY A 23 4.25 23.77 -16.32
CA GLY A 23 4.43 22.54 -17.10
C GLY A 23 3.80 21.31 -16.48
N ILE A 24 2.85 21.46 -15.54
CA ILE A 24 2.05 20.36 -15.01
C ILE A 24 0.80 20.22 -15.89
N GLU A 25 0.58 19.03 -16.44
CA GLU A 25 -0.66 18.71 -17.16
C GLU A 25 -1.73 18.38 -16.12
N LEU A 26 -2.74 19.26 -16.02
CA LEU A 26 -3.85 19.10 -15.07
C LEU A 26 -5.17 18.97 -15.84
N ASP A 27 -6.01 18.01 -15.44
CA ASP A 27 -7.43 18.04 -15.80
C ASP A 27 -8.12 19.09 -14.93
N GLU A 28 -8.30 20.26 -15.54
CA GLU A 28 -8.92 21.41 -14.88
C GLU A 28 -10.35 21.12 -14.40
N SER A 29 -11.09 20.29 -15.12
CA SER A 29 -12.46 19.93 -14.75
C SER A 29 -12.47 18.94 -13.59
N ALA A 30 -11.65 17.89 -13.64
CA ALA A 30 -11.56 16.90 -12.56
C ALA A 30 -11.10 17.53 -11.23
N ALA A 31 -10.07 18.38 -11.28
CA ALA A 31 -9.57 19.09 -10.10
C ALA A 31 -10.63 20.03 -9.49
N LEU A 32 -11.40 20.73 -10.32
CA LEU A 32 -12.49 21.61 -9.87
C LEU A 32 -13.64 20.81 -9.25
N GLU A 33 -14.04 19.70 -9.87
CA GLU A 33 -15.08 18.82 -9.34
C GLU A 33 -14.69 18.26 -7.97
N TRP A 34 -13.44 17.80 -7.82
CA TRP A 34 -12.92 17.29 -6.55
C TRP A 34 -12.91 18.35 -5.45
N LEU A 35 -12.41 19.57 -5.74
CA LEU A 35 -12.40 20.68 -4.78
C LEU A 35 -13.81 21.10 -4.35
N ASN A 36 -14.75 21.11 -5.29
CA ASN A 36 -16.16 21.39 -4.99
C ASN A 36 -16.78 20.29 -4.11
N ALA A 37 -16.47 19.03 -4.37
CA ALA A 37 -16.94 17.91 -3.57
C ALA A 37 -16.38 17.96 -2.13
N ILE A 38 -15.10 18.29 -1.94
CA ILE A 38 -14.52 18.54 -0.61
C ILE A 38 -15.21 19.70 0.10
N HIS A 39 -15.52 20.78 -0.61
CA HIS A 39 -16.20 21.91 0.00
C HIS A 39 -17.64 21.58 0.41
N ALA A 40 -18.34 20.77 -0.37
CA ALA A 40 -19.67 20.29 -0.04
C ALA A 40 -19.67 19.37 1.20
N SER A 41 -18.67 18.47 1.30
CA SER A 41 -18.59 17.49 2.40
C SER A 41 -18.10 18.06 3.75
N LYS A 42 -17.73 19.36 3.81
CA LYS A 42 -17.28 20.01 5.06
C LYS A 42 -18.31 19.96 6.20
N ASN A 43 -19.60 19.87 5.88
CA ASN A 43 -20.69 19.82 6.87
C ASN A 43 -21.27 18.41 7.04
N GLU A 44 -20.71 17.40 6.38
CA GLU A 44 -21.15 16.01 6.47
C GLU A 44 -20.41 15.30 7.62
N GLU A 45 -21.02 14.20 8.08
CA GLU A 45 -20.35 13.25 8.97
C GLU A 45 -19.03 12.77 8.35
N ASP A 46 -18.07 12.42 9.20
CA ASP A 46 -16.75 12.02 8.72
C ASP A 46 -16.77 10.68 7.97
N ILE A 47 -17.79 9.86 8.20
CA ILE A 47 -18.02 8.58 7.52
C ILE A 47 -19.14 8.73 6.51
N VAL A 48 -18.89 8.25 5.29
CA VAL A 48 -19.86 8.26 4.18
C VAL A 48 -20.14 6.82 3.76
N PHE A 49 -21.42 6.54 3.51
CA PHE A 49 -21.92 5.25 3.05
C PHE A 49 -22.38 5.36 1.60
N ASP A 50 -21.92 4.44 0.75
CA ASP A 50 -22.52 4.19 -0.56
C ASP A 50 -23.37 2.92 -0.45
N ASP A 51 -24.63 3.09 -0.02
CA ASP A 51 -25.60 2.00 0.15
C ASP A 51 -25.82 1.19 -1.14
N ARG A 52 -25.62 1.81 -2.31
CA ARG A 52 -25.81 1.14 -3.60
C ARG A 52 -24.65 0.20 -3.90
N ALA A 53 -23.43 0.61 -3.57
CA ALA A 53 -22.24 -0.20 -3.76
C ALA A 53 -21.97 -1.15 -2.57
N GLY A 54 -22.55 -0.88 -1.41
CA GLY A 54 -22.33 -1.62 -0.16
C GLY A 54 -20.93 -1.39 0.40
N VAL A 55 -20.42 -0.16 0.32
CA VAL A 55 -19.10 0.23 0.82
C VAL A 55 -19.21 1.50 1.65
N PHE A 56 -18.26 1.70 2.55
CA PHE A 56 -18.20 2.91 3.37
C PHE A 56 -16.77 3.27 3.74
N GLY A 57 -16.54 4.51 4.15
CA GLY A 57 -15.21 4.95 4.57
C GLY A 57 -15.20 6.41 4.95
N HIS A 58 -14.00 6.92 5.27
CA HIS A 58 -13.84 8.34 5.56
C HIS A 58 -14.17 9.19 4.32
N LYS A 59 -14.92 10.29 4.51
CA LYS A 59 -15.48 11.11 3.42
C LYS A 59 -14.45 11.53 2.37
N ILE A 60 -13.24 11.89 2.78
CA ILE A 60 -12.18 12.33 1.84
C ILE A 60 -11.68 11.15 1.00
N SER A 61 -11.60 9.95 1.57
CA SER A 61 -11.17 8.76 0.82
C SER A 61 -12.26 8.28 -0.14
N MET A 62 -13.52 8.38 0.27
CA MET A 62 -14.67 8.09 -0.59
C MET A 62 -14.75 9.00 -1.83
N LEU A 63 -14.21 10.23 -1.77
CA LEU A 63 -14.15 11.12 -2.95
C LEU A 63 -13.21 10.61 -4.05
N ASP A 64 -12.13 9.93 -3.67
CA ASP A 64 -11.12 9.39 -4.60
C ASP A 64 -11.35 7.92 -4.95
N PHE A 65 -12.38 7.29 -4.38
CA PHE A 65 -12.73 5.91 -4.66
C PHE A 65 -13.61 5.81 -5.91
N SER A 66 -13.36 4.79 -6.73
CA SER A 66 -14.20 4.41 -7.87
C SER A 66 -14.78 3.02 -7.65
N THR A 67 -16.06 2.84 -7.92
CA THR A 67 -16.73 1.54 -7.81
C THR A 67 -16.55 0.65 -9.06
N GLU A 68 -15.89 1.15 -10.11
CA GLU A 68 -15.69 0.43 -11.37
C GLU A 68 -14.97 -0.91 -11.17
N ASP A 69 -13.91 -0.92 -10.34
CA ASP A 69 -13.12 -2.10 -10.04
C ASP A 69 -13.54 -2.84 -8.77
N LEU A 70 -14.60 -2.39 -8.10
CA LEU A 70 -15.03 -2.95 -6.81
C LEU A 70 -15.31 -4.46 -6.88
N ALA A 71 -15.84 -4.96 -8.00
CA ALA A 71 -16.10 -6.38 -8.18
C ALA A 71 -14.79 -7.20 -8.24
N HIS A 72 -13.75 -6.66 -8.88
CA HIS A 72 -12.43 -7.28 -8.90
C HIS A 72 -11.80 -7.26 -7.50
N PHE A 73 -11.84 -6.11 -6.82
CA PHE A 73 -11.32 -6.00 -5.45
C PHE A 73 -12.05 -6.96 -4.50
N ARG A 74 -13.38 -7.08 -4.55
CA ARG A 74 -14.08 -8.07 -3.72
C ARG A 74 -13.66 -9.50 -4.04
N LYS A 75 -13.43 -9.84 -5.32
CA LYS A 75 -12.97 -11.17 -5.73
C LYS A 75 -11.58 -11.50 -5.15
N VAL A 76 -10.65 -10.55 -5.20
CA VAL A 76 -9.31 -10.69 -4.59
C VAL A 76 -9.40 -10.65 -3.06
N GLY A 77 -10.28 -9.83 -2.50
CA GLY A 77 -10.62 -9.77 -1.08
C GLY A 77 -10.96 -11.14 -0.49
N ARG A 78 -11.78 -11.94 -1.20
CA ARG A 78 -12.12 -13.32 -0.79
C ARG A 78 -10.91 -14.25 -0.60
N LEU A 79 -9.79 -13.98 -1.28
CA LEU A 79 -8.55 -14.72 -1.06
C LEU A 79 -7.90 -14.33 0.27
N VAL A 80 -7.78 -13.02 0.51
CA VAL A 80 -6.94 -12.47 1.57
C VAL A 80 -7.65 -12.28 2.91
N GLU A 81 -8.97 -12.15 2.90
CA GLU A 81 -9.79 -11.83 4.07
C GLU A 81 -9.72 -12.91 5.17
N PHE A 82 -9.69 -12.48 6.42
CA PHE A 82 -10.06 -13.33 7.54
C PHE A 82 -11.58 -13.36 7.65
N LEU A 83 -12.09 -14.38 8.35
CA LEU A 83 -13.53 -14.59 8.48
C LEU A 83 -13.93 -14.55 9.94
N ASP A 84 -15.13 -14.02 10.17
CA ASP A 84 -15.76 -14.06 11.48
C ASP A 84 -15.86 -15.48 12.04
N ILE A 85 -15.60 -15.59 13.33
CA ILE A 85 -15.89 -16.79 14.13
C ILE A 85 -16.87 -16.36 15.21
N PRO A 86 -18.15 -16.81 15.15
CA PRO A 86 -19.18 -16.36 16.06
C PRO A 86 -18.76 -16.42 17.54
N GLY A 87 -18.80 -15.27 18.20
CA GLY A 87 -18.46 -15.11 19.61
C GLY A 87 -16.96 -15.21 19.93
N LYS A 88 -16.08 -15.16 18.93
CA LYS A 88 -14.63 -15.34 19.11
C LYS A 88 -13.78 -14.39 18.26
N VAL A 89 -14.15 -14.18 16.99
CA VAL A 89 -13.40 -13.34 16.06
C VAL A 89 -14.40 -12.54 15.25
N GLU A 90 -14.15 -11.25 15.15
CA GLU A 90 -14.87 -10.33 14.27
C GLU A 90 -13.86 -9.67 13.33
N THR A 91 -14.27 -9.44 12.09
CA THR A 91 -13.40 -8.98 11.02
C THR A 91 -14.04 -7.86 10.21
N ALA A 92 -13.21 -6.97 9.67
CA ALA A 92 -13.65 -5.95 8.72
C ALA A 92 -12.56 -5.68 7.69
N LEU A 93 -12.81 -6.13 6.46
CA LEU A 93 -11.90 -5.95 5.34
C LEU A 93 -12.15 -4.61 4.64
N ALA A 94 -11.08 -3.85 4.46
CA ALA A 94 -11.04 -2.61 3.71
C ALA A 94 -9.96 -2.64 2.64
N LEU A 95 -10.17 -1.88 1.57
CA LEU A 95 -9.07 -1.41 0.75
C LEU A 95 -8.35 -0.29 1.48
N SER A 96 -7.03 -0.19 1.28
CA SER A 96 -6.21 0.88 1.82
C SER A 96 -5.17 1.31 0.78
N GLY A 97 -4.38 2.34 1.12
CA GLY A 97 -3.26 2.78 0.31
C GLY A 97 -3.62 3.07 -1.15
N SER A 98 -2.87 2.48 -2.09
CA SER A 98 -3.05 2.67 -3.53
C SER A 98 -4.41 2.20 -4.03
N ALA A 99 -4.90 1.07 -3.52
CA ALA A 99 -6.16 0.44 -3.98
C ALA A 99 -7.40 1.27 -3.58
N ALA A 100 -7.34 1.98 -2.45
CA ALA A 100 -8.40 2.88 -2.00
C ALA A 100 -8.44 4.24 -2.74
N GLN A 101 -7.39 4.59 -3.50
CA GLN A 101 -7.21 5.89 -4.15
C GLN A 101 -7.34 5.78 -5.68
N SER A 102 -8.35 5.06 -6.15
CA SER A 102 -8.51 4.64 -7.56
C SER A 102 -8.53 5.81 -8.57
N LYS A 103 -8.91 7.02 -8.15
CA LYS A 103 -8.89 8.23 -9.00
C LYS A 103 -7.57 9.01 -9.01
N ILE A 104 -6.56 8.50 -8.31
CA ILE A 104 -5.22 9.10 -8.21
C ILE A 104 -4.20 8.08 -8.68
N GLN A 105 -4.46 6.81 -8.42
CA GLN A 105 -3.62 5.72 -8.86
C GLN A 105 -4.42 4.86 -9.83
N ILE A 106 -4.66 5.41 -11.03
CA ILE A 106 -5.30 4.74 -12.18
C ILE A 106 -4.59 3.41 -12.49
N TYR A 107 -3.31 3.35 -12.17
CA TYR A 107 -2.41 2.24 -12.40
C TYR A 107 -1.83 1.70 -11.07
N PRO A 108 -2.62 0.97 -10.27
CA PRO A 108 -2.12 0.39 -9.04
C PRO A 108 -1.02 -0.63 -9.34
N GLY A 109 0.15 -0.47 -8.72
CA GLY A 109 1.23 -1.47 -8.79
C GLY A 109 1.02 -2.62 -7.80
N ASP A 110 0.03 -2.48 -6.93
CA ASP A 110 -0.27 -3.29 -5.77
C ASP A 110 -1.75 -3.12 -5.38
N ALA A 111 -2.36 -4.19 -4.85
CA ALA A 111 -3.66 -4.16 -4.22
C ALA A 111 -3.48 -4.30 -2.70
N ASP A 112 -3.52 -3.18 -2.01
CA ASP A 112 -3.38 -3.11 -0.55
C ASP A 112 -4.73 -3.23 0.15
N TYR A 113 -4.83 -4.25 0.99
CA TYR A 113 -5.92 -4.46 1.93
C TYR A 113 -5.45 -4.13 3.35
N PHE A 114 -6.42 -3.71 4.14
CA PHE A 114 -6.30 -3.51 5.56
C PHE A 114 -7.47 -4.21 6.23
N GLU A 115 -7.21 -4.96 7.27
CA GLU A 115 -8.24 -5.74 7.94
C GLU A 115 -8.18 -5.56 9.43
N ARG A 116 -9.31 -5.13 10.00
CA ARG A 116 -9.47 -5.10 11.45
C ARG A 116 -9.86 -6.49 11.92
N ILE A 117 -9.15 -7.01 12.91
CA ILE A 117 -9.47 -8.30 13.52
C ILE A 117 -9.62 -8.10 15.02
N ASN A 118 -10.84 -8.24 15.53
CA ASN A 118 -11.10 -8.18 16.96
C ASN A 118 -11.27 -9.60 17.52
N ILE A 119 -10.45 -9.97 18.50
CA ILE A 119 -10.40 -11.31 19.09
C ILE A 119 -10.98 -11.28 20.50
N LEU A 120 -12.03 -12.05 20.73
CA LEU A 120 -12.76 -12.14 21.99
C LEU A 120 -12.30 -13.39 22.75
N THR A 121 -11.50 -13.20 23.79
CA THR A 121 -10.96 -14.27 24.64
C THR A 121 -10.85 -13.85 26.09
N SER A 122 -10.64 -14.80 27.00
CA SER A 122 -10.57 -14.50 28.44
C SER A 122 -9.27 -13.78 28.82
N THR A 123 -8.20 -14.01 28.06
CA THR A 123 -6.89 -13.40 28.29
C THR A 123 -6.24 -12.92 26.99
N ARG A 124 -5.31 -11.97 27.11
CA ARG A 124 -4.47 -11.51 25.99
C ARG A 124 -3.67 -12.65 25.38
N ASP A 125 -3.10 -13.51 26.21
CA ASP A 125 -2.30 -14.65 25.73
C ASP A 125 -3.14 -15.61 24.89
N GLU A 126 -4.40 -15.85 25.28
CA GLU A 126 -5.34 -16.61 24.45
C GLU A 126 -5.64 -15.91 23.12
N ALA A 127 -5.79 -14.58 23.10
CA ALA A 127 -6.00 -13.83 21.86
C ALA A 127 -4.78 -13.92 20.94
N CYS A 128 -3.57 -13.72 21.47
CA CYS A 128 -2.31 -13.87 20.76
C CYS A 128 -2.15 -15.27 20.14
N ASN A 129 -2.48 -16.33 20.90
CA ASN A 129 -2.44 -17.70 20.40
C ASN A 129 -3.51 -17.95 19.33
N GLU A 130 -4.70 -17.36 19.47
CA GLU A 130 -5.76 -17.46 18.46
C GLU A 130 -5.35 -16.74 17.17
N LEU A 131 -4.76 -15.55 17.25
CA LEU A 131 -4.20 -14.83 16.11
C LEU A 131 -3.14 -15.67 15.40
N ALA A 132 -2.20 -16.23 16.16
CA ALA A 132 -1.13 -17.09 15.62
C ALA A 132 -1.69 -18.30 14.88
N ARG A 133 -2.80 -18.88 15.37
CA ARG A 133 -3.51 -19.98 14.72
C ARG A 133 -4.16 -19.51 13.42
N LEU A 134 -4.91 -18.41 13.46
CA LEU A 134 -5.61 -17.84 12.29
C LEU A 134 -4.64 -17.51 11.15
N ILE A 135 -3.57 -16.76 11.44
CA ILE A 135 -2.57 -16.37 10.44
C ILE A 135 -1.91 -17.61 9.82
N ARG A 136 -1.51 -18.58 10.65
CA ARG A 136 -0.90 -19.81 10.17
C ARG A 136 -1.87 -20.61 9.30
N GLU A 137 -3.12 -20.78 9.72
CA GLU A 137 -4.12 -21.48 8.92
C GLU A 137 -4.38 -20.79 7.59
N LYS A 138 -4.53 -19.46 7.58
CA LYS A 138 -4.69 -18.65 6.36
C LYS A 138 -3.52 -18.88 5.42
N ALA A 139 -2.29 -18.71 5.91
CA ALA A 139 -1.08 -18.89 5.12
C ALA A 139 -0.95 -20.31 4.53
N ILE A 140 -1.33 -21.35 5.28
CA ILE A 140 -1.34 -22.74 4.79
C ILE A 140 -2.40 -22.93 3.70
N GLN A 141 -3.61 -22.42 3.93
CA GLN A 141 -4.75 -22.59 3.02
C GLN A 141 -4.57 -21.82 1.71
N THR A 142 -3.97 -20.64 1.77
CA THR A 142 -3.76 -19.75 0.61
C THR A 142 -2.31 -19.74 0.13
N ARG A 143 -1.52 -20.75 0.51
CA ARG A 143 -0.11 -20.88 0.11
C ARG A 143 0.06 -20.79 -1.41
N SER A 144 -0.76 -21.51 -2.16
CA SER A 144 -0.74 -21.45 -3.61
C SER A 144 -2.06 -21.99 -4.18
N GLY A 145 -2.50 -21.39 -5.27
CA GLY A 145 -3.65 -21.82 -6.05
C GLY A 145 -3.40 -21.61 -7.54
N PRO A 146 -4.42 -21.83 -8.40
CA PRO A 146 -4.26 -21.72 -9.86
C PRO A 146 -3.77 -20.35 -10.34
N THR A 147 -4.07 -19.30 -9.58
CA THR A 147 -3.80 -17.91 -9.97
C THR A 147 -3.18 -17.10 -8.82
N TYR A 148 -2.64 -17.73 -7.78
CA TYR A 148 -2.03 -17.00 -6.68
C TYR A 148 -0.96 -17.80 -5.96
N HIS A 149 -0.04 -17.08 -5.31
CA HIS A 149 1.01 -17.64 -4.47
C HIS A 149 1.25 -16.73 -3.26
N LEU A 150 1.38 -17.30 -2.07
CA LEU A 150 1.77 -16.58 -0.86
C LEU A 150 3.27 -16.33 -0.89
N MET A 151 3.69 -15.09 -0.68
CA MET A 151 5.09 -14.66 -0.74
C MET A 151 5.72 -14.54 0.64
N GLU A 152 5.05 -13.86 1.56
CA GLU A 152 5.59 -13.51 2.87
C GLU A 152 4.47 -13.48 3.92
N VAL A 153 4.81 -13.87 5.14
CA VAL A 153 4.00 -13.60 6.33
C VAL A 153 4.85 -12.86 7.34
N ARG A 154 4.42 -11.68 7.77
CA ARG A 154 4.99 -10.95 8.90
C ARG A 154 4.17 -11.24 10.14
N PHE A 155 4.84 -11.82 11.13
CA PHE A 155 4.20 -12.18 12.40
C PHE A 155 5.27 -12.41 13.47
N GLY A 156 5.09 -11.80 14.64
CA GLY A 156 5.99 -11.92 15.77
C GLY A 156 7.21 -11.03 15.70
N SER A 157 7.91 -10.92 16.83
CA SER A 157 9.17 -10.21 16.97
C SER A 157 10.32 -11.14 17.37
N PHE A 158 11.54 -10.82 16.95
CA PHE A 158 12.73 -11.58 17.38
C PHE A 158 12.94 -11.44 18.90
N PRO A 159 13.03 -12.55 19.67
CA PRO A 159 13.19 -12.47 21.14
C PRO A 159 14.59 -12.02 21.57
N GLU A 160 15.59 -12.20 20.71
CA GLU A 160 16.98 -11.80 20.93
C GLU A 160 17.64 -11.37 19.61
N ASP A 161 18.86 -10.84 19.67
CA ASP A 161 19.65 -10.55 18.48
C ASP A 161 20.07 -11.86 17.79
N VAL A 162 19.76 -12.00 16.50
CA VAL A 162 20.03 -13.22 15.74
C VAL A 162 20.71 -12.95 14.40
N MET A 163 21.36 -13.98 13.87
CA MET A 163 21.94 -14.04 12.52
C MET A 163 21.18 -15.06 11.67
N ILE A 164 20.61 -14.62 10.55
CA ILE A 164 19.98 -15.47 9.54
C ILE A 164 20.62 -15.13 8.19
N ASP A 165 21.16 -16.12 7.49
CA ASP A 165 21.80 -15.96 6.18
C ASP A 165 22.78 -14.77 6.10
N SER A 166 23.63 -14.65 7.13
CA SER A 166 24.64 -13.58 7.30
C SER A 166 24.08 -12.16 7.53
N HIS A 167 22.76 -12.02 7.70
CA HIS A 167 22.11 -10.78 8.09
C HIS A 167 21.82 -10.77 9.58
N LYS A 168 22.12 -9.63 10.23
CA LYS A 168 21.80 -9.41 11.64
C LYS A 168 20.38 -8.87 11.77
N TYR A 169 19.60 -9.51 12.63
CA TYR A 169 18.29 -9.03 13.07
C TYR A 169 18.36 -8.70 14.55
N SER A 170 17.77 -7.56 14.93
CA SER A 170 17.76 -7.10 16.32
C SER A 170 16.56 -7.63 17.10
N ALA A 171 16.74 -7.83 18.40
CA ALA A 171 15.64 -8.13 19.30
C ALA A 171 14.51 -7.09 19.16
N GLY A 172 13.26 -7.54 19.18
CA GLY A 172 12.06 -6.70 19.00
C GLY A 172 11.76 -6.30 17.56
N SER A 173 12.61 -6.64 16.58
CA SER A 173 12.29 -6.40 15.17
C SER A 173 11.30 -7.45 14.64
N SER A 174 10.40 -7.02 13.75
CA SER A 174 9.39 -7.88 13.12
C SER A 174 10.02 -9.03 12.34
N ILE A 175 9.46 -10.23 12.50
CA ILE A 175 9.89 -11.44 11.79
C ILE A 175 9.12 -11.56 10.47
N SER A 176 9.86 -11.75 9.39
CA SER A 176 9.33 -12.19 8.10
C SER A 176 9.53 -13.70 7.95
N TRP A 177 8.45 -14.40 7.64
CA TRP A 177 8.40 -15.84 7.43
C TRP A 177 8.15 -16.14 5.95
N THR A 178 8.94 -17.06 5.39
CA THR A 178 8.57 -17.68 4.11
C THR A 178 7.43 -18.68 4.31
N PRO A 179 6.64 -19.00 3.26
CA PRO A 179 5.58 -20.01 3.35
C PRO A 179 6.09 -21.35 3.92
N GLU A 180 7.29 -21.79 3.55
CA GLU A 180 7.92 -23.01 4.05
C GLU A 180 8.20 -22.94 5.55
N GLN A 181 8.66 -21.79 6.05
CA GLN A 181 8.93 -21.58 7.46
C GLN A 181 7.62 -21.58 8.28
N VAL A 182 6.54 -20.98 7.76
CA VAL A 182 5.19 -21.04 8.37
C VAL A 182 4.69 -22.49 8.46
N MET A 183 4.86 -23.27 7.39
CA MET A 183 4.50 -24.71 7.38
C MET A 183 5.31 -25.48 8.44
N ALA A 184 6.62 -25.28 8.46
CA ALA A 184 7.52 -25.90 9.42
C ALA A 184 7.24 -25.44 10.86
N GLY A 185 6.64 -24.27 11.03
CA GLY A 185 6.38 -23.63 12.33
C GLY A 185 7.65 -23.13 13.01
N LYS A 186 8.73 -22.91 12.25
CA LYS A 186 10.02 -22.50 12.80
C LYS A 186 10.99 -21.87 11.79
N ILE A 187 11.90 -21.06 12.33
CA ILE A 187 13.05 -20.49 11.62
C ILE A 187 14.33 -21.00 12.28
N LYS A 188 15.31 -21.39 11.46
CA LYS A 188 16.67 -21.68 11.92
C LYS A 188 17.48 -20.39 11.86
N ALA A 189 18.09 -20.02 12.98
CA ALA A 189 18.98 -18.87 13.07
C ALA A 189 20.23 -19.24 13.87
N ASN A 190 21.16 -18.32 14.00
CA ASN A 190 22.28 -18.42 14.94
C ASN A 190 22.25 -17.23 15.90
N SER A 191 22.71 -17.43 17.14
CA SER A 191 23.05 -16.31 18.02
C SER A 191 24.23 -15.52 17.44
N LEU A 192 24.49 -14.33 17.97
CA LEU A 192 25.66 -13.53 17.57
C LEU A 192 27.01 -14.25 17.80
N ASP A 193 27.04 -15.21 18.73
CA ASP A 193 28.21 -16.04 19.02
C ASP A 193 28.34 -17.25 18.09
N GLY A 194 27.41 -17.43 17.14
CA GLY A 194 27.40 -18.51 16.15
C GLY A 194 26.77 -19.82 16.63
N ASN A 195 26.11 -19.84 17.80
CA ASN A 195 25.39 -21.01 18.27
C ASN A 195 24.04 -21.14 17.54
N PRO A 196 23.66 -22.34 17.07
CA PRO A 196 22.37 -22.53 16.41
C PRO A 196 21.22 -22.32 17.40
N ILE A 197 20.21 -21.57 16.95
CA ILE A 197 18.96 -21.31 17.66
C ILE A 197 17.77 -21.62 16.74
N GLU A 198 16.64 -21.97 17.33
CA GLU A 198 15.40 -22.26 16.62
C GLU A 198 14.32 -21.34 17.16
N ILE A 199 13.74 -20.53 16.28
CA ILE A 199 12.65 -19.61 16.63
C ILE A 199 11.35 -20.32 16.27
N ASN A 200 10.50 -20.61 17.25
CA ASN A 200 9.28 -21.37 17.03
C ASN A 200 8.04 -20.48 16.97
N TRP A 201 7.14 -20.80 16.05
CA TRP A 201 5.88 -20.06 15.82
C TRP A 201 5.03 -19.88 17.10
N PRO A 202 4.85 -20.88 17.97
CA PRO A 202 4.07 -20.69 19.20
C PRO A 202 4.76 -19.79 20.23
N GLU A 203 6.10 -19.70 20.22
CA GLU A 203 6.86 -18.94 21.23
C GLU A 203 6.80 -17.44 20.96
N ILE A 204 6.85 -17.05 19.68
CA ILE A 204 6.76 -15.65 19.23
C ILE A 204 5.33 -15.11 19.20
N ALA A 205 4.32 -15.99 19.33
CA ALA A 205 2.91 -15.61 19.25
C ALA A 205 2.48 -14.56 20.30
N LEU A 206 3.10 -14.55 21.48
CA LEU A 206 2.74 -13.66 22.59
C LEU A 206 3.12 -12.19 22.34
N ASP A 207 4.05 -11.95 21.42
CA ASP A 207 4.42 -10.62 20.94
C ASP A 207 4.22 -10.58 19.41
N PRO A 208 2.95 -10.51 18.94
CA PRO A 208 2.64 -10.66 17.52
C PRO A 208 3.18 -9.52 16.66
N GLY A 209 3.43 -8.34 17.27
CA GLY A 209 3.95 -7.17 16.59
C GLY A 209 3.17 -6.83 15.31
N TRP A 210 3.91 -6.33 14.32
CA TRP A 210 3.34 -5.98 13.01
C TRP A 210 2.94 -7.23 12.21
N CYS A 211 1.64 -7.33 11.87
CA CYS A 211 1.05 -8.50 11.23
C CYS A 211 0.63 -8.21 9.78
N LYS A 212 1.20 -8.94 8.82
CA LYS A 212 0.90 -8.73 7.39
C LYS A 212 1.06 -10.01 6.58
N LEU A 213 0.24 -10.21 5.57
CA LEU A 213 0.42 -11.28 4.59
C LEU A 213 0.53 -10.68 3.19
N ASP A 214 1.46 -11.19 2.39
CA ASP A 214 1.70 -10.76 1.02
C ASP A 214 1.55 -11.94 0.07
N TRP A 215 0.75 -11.75 -0.98
CA TRP A 215 0.57 -12.67 -2.09
C TRP A 215 0.95 -11.99 -3.39
N ILE A 216 1.17 -12.81 -4.39
CA ILE A 216 1.07 -12.43 -5.78
C ILE A 216 -0.12 -13.13 -6.41
N VAL A 217 -0.93 -12.37 -7.16
CA VAL A 217 -2.17 -12.85 -7.78
C VAL A 217 -2.13 -12.55 -9.27
N GLY A 218 -2.31 -13.58 -10.09
CA GLY A 218 -2.55 -13.42 -11.53
C GLY A 218 -4.03 -13.17 -11.81
N ASP A 219 -4.33 -12.13 -12.58
CA ASP A 219 -5.64 -11.91 -13.14
C ASP A 219 -5.66 -12.32 -14.63
N PRO A 220 -6.18 -13.52 -14.95
CA PRO A 220 -6.21 -14.00 -16.34
C PRO A 220 -7.18 -13.22 -17.22
N VAL A 221 -8.09 -12.41 -16.65
CA VAL A 221 -9.00 -11.55 -17.43
C VAL A 221 -8.28 -10.30 -17.92
N ARG A 222 -7.34 -9.80 -17.11
CA ARG A 222 -6.56 -8.58 -17.39
C ARG A 222 -5.18 -8.87 -17.98
N ASP A 223 -4.75 -10.13 -17.92
CA ASP A 223 -3.40 -10.57 -18.29
C ASP A 223 -2.32 -9.86 -17.47
N GLU A 224 -2.57 -9.77 -16.16
CA GLU A 224 -1.74 -9.00 -15.22
C GLU A 224 -1.37 -9.82 -13.98
N LEU A 225 -0.23 -9.47 -13.38
CA LEU A 225 0.16 -9.91 -12.04
C LEU A 225 0.09 -8.72 -11.09
N VAL A 226 -0.55 -8.96 -9.95
CA VAL A 226 -0.78 -7.95 -8.92
C VAL A 226 -0.17 -8.44 -7.61
N ASN A 227 0.68 -7.60 -7.01
CA ASN A 227 1.10 -7.79 -5.63
C ASN A 227 -0.09 -7.46 -4.73
N VAL A 228 -0.54 -8.41 -3.91
CA VAL A 228 -1.69 -8.24 -3.04
C VAL A 228 -1.23 -8.35 -1.60
N SER A 229 -1.54 -7.35 -0.80
CA SER A 229 -1.13 -7.31 0.60
C SER A 229 -2.35 -7.20 1.51
N ASN A 230 -2.31 -7.85 2.69
CA ASN A 230 -3.32 -7.66 3.72
C ASN A 230 -2.62 -7.35 5.05
N MET A 231 -2.75 -6.10 5.50
CA MET A 231 -2.24 -5.60 6.77
C MET A 231 -3.30 -5.78 7.86
N LEU A 232 -2.94 -6.39 8.99
CA LEU A 232 -3.89 -6.77 10.05
C LEU A 232 -3.76 -5.86 11.28
N ASP A 233 -4.78 -5.07 11.55
CA ASP A 233 -4.90 -4.27 12.78
C ASP A 233 -5.70 -5.07 13.80
N VAL A 234 -4.98 -5.67 14.75
CA VAL A 234 -5.53 -6.71 15.62
C VAL A 234 -5.75 -6.20 17.03
N THR A 235 -6.97 -6.34 17.53
CA THR A 235 -7.34 -6.02 18.90
C THR A 235 -7.75 -7.26 19.68
N TRP A 236 -7.49 -7.24 20.98
CA TRP A 236 -8.08 -8.17 21.95
C TRP A 236 -9.19 -7.47 22.73
N GLU A 237 -10.36 -8.10 22.76
CA GLU A 237 -11.48 -7.71 23.61
C GLU A 237 -11.57 -8.64 24.82
N ALA A 238 -11.38 -8.08 26.01
CA ALA A 238 -11.44 -8.78 27.28
C ALA A 238 -12.91 -9.04 27.71
N PRO A 239 -13.17 -9.96 28.67
CA PRO A 239 -14.53 -10.28 29.12
C PRO A 239 -15.31 -9.10 29.73
N ASP A 240 -14.63 -8.03 30.14
CA ASP A 240 -15.23 -6.79 30.63
C ASP A 240 -15.55 -5.78 29.51
N GLY A 241 -15.25 -6.12 28.25
CA GLY A 241 -15.43 -5.29 27.07
C GLY A 241 -14.27 -4.33 26.78
N ALA A 242 -13.18 -4.38 27.55
CA ALA A 242 -12.00 -3.56 27.26
C ALA A 242 -11.30 -4.03 25.98
N ILE A 243 -11.00 -3.11 25.07
CA ILE A 243 -10.33 -3.37 23.78
C ILE A 243 -8.89 -2.88 23.85
N THR A 244 -7.94 -3.75 23.51
CA THR A 244 -6.50 -3.45 23.53
C THR A 244 -5.85 -3.88 22.21
N PRO A 245 -5.17 -2.99 21.46
CA PRO A 245 -4.38 -3.37 20.30
C PRO A 245 -3.25 -4.32 20.69
N LEU A 246 -3.04 -5.39 19.92
CA LEU A 246 -2.06 -6.41 20.24
C LEU A 246 -0.61 -6.00 19.94
N ASP A 247 -0.42 -5.08 18.99
CA ASP A 247 0.84 -4.45 18.63
C ASP A 247 1.09 -3.12 19.36
N GLY A 248 0.11 -2.65 20.14
CA GLY A 248 0.16 -1.43 20.94
C GLY A 248 -0.32 -0.17 20.23
N PHE A 249 -0.85 -0.25 19.00
CA PHE A 249 -1.40 0.90 18.28
C PHE A 249 -2.69 0.53 17.55
N LEU A 250 -3.70 1.40 17.59
CA LEU A 250 -4.91 1.22 16.79
C LEU A 250 -4.84 2.16 15.59
N ASP A 251 -4.80 1.59 14.39
CA ASP A 251 -4.61 2.36 13.17
C ASP A 251 -5.84 3.23 12.84
N PRO A 252 -5.63 4.51 12.45
CA PRO A 252 -6.72 5.39 12.08
C PRO A 252 -7.26 5.07 10.69
N TYR A 253 -8.59 5.12 10.55
CA TYR A 253 -9.31 4.68 9.35
C TYR A 253 -9.32 5.67 8.17
N PHE A 254 -8.52 6.75 8.23
CA PHE A 254 -8.64 7.89 7.31
C PHE A 254 -8.38 7.54 5.84
N GLN A 255 -7.78 6.38 5.53
CA GLN A 255 -7.48 5.92 4.17
C GLN A 255 -8.22 4.64 3.76
N GLU A 256 -9.14 4.16 4.59
CA GLU A 256 -9.78 2.85 4.41
C GLU A 256 -11.13 2.98 3.68
N ILE A 257 -11.39 2.03 2.78
CA ILE A 257 -12.68 1.83 2.10
C ILE A 257 -13.15 0.41 2.43
N TYR A 258 -14.12 0.29 3.33
CA TYR A 258 -14.67 -0.98 3.77
C TYR A 258 -15.53 -1.60 2.68
N LEU A 259 -15.32 -2.89 2.45
CA LEU A 259 -15.86 -3.60 1.30
C LEU A 259 -17.23 -4.24 1.54
N ASP A 260 -17.67 -4.29 2.80
CA ASP A 260 -18.91 -4.93 3.22
C ASP A 260 -19.63 -4.11 4.31
N GLU A 261 -20.93 -3.87 4.14
CA GLU A 261 -21.77 -3.18 5.13
C GLU A 261 -21.96 -4.01 6.41
N GLU A 262 -21.81 -5.34 6.34
CA GLU A 262 -21.87 -6.20 7.52
C GLU A 262 -20.73 -5.90 8.52
N SER A 263 -19.66 -5.22 8.07
CA SER A 263 -18.53 -4.78 8.90
C SER A 263 -18.80 -3.52 9.74
N ILE A 264 -19.93 -2.83 9.54
CA ILE A 264 -20.26 -1.58 10.25
C ILE A 264 -20.22 -1.74 11.79
N PRO A 265 -20.71 -2.83 12.41
CA PRO A 265 -20.70 -2.97 13.87
C PRO A 265 -19.29 -3.01 14.46
N ILE A 266 -18.37 -3.81 13.90
CA ILE A 266 -16.97 -3.87 14.37
C ILE A 266 -16.26 -2.55 14.07
N PHE A 267 -16.46 -1.96 12.89
CA PHE A 267 -15.89 -0.65 12.56
C PHE A 267 -16.30 0.40 13.58
N SER A 268 -17.60 0.53 13.84
CA SER A 268 -18.16 1.52 14.77
C SER A 268 -17.68 1.29 16.20
N LYS A 269 -17.46 0.02 16.57
CA LYS A 269 -16.90 -0.35 17.87
C LYS A 269 -15.46 0.14 17.97
N LEU A 270 -14.59 -0.23 17.03
CA LEU A 270 -13.17 0.09 17.07
C LEU A 270 -12.87 1.59 16.83
N SER A 271 -13.63 2.25 15.95
CA SER A 271 -13.44 3.68 15.63
C SER A 271 -13.63 4.59 16.84
N GLN A 272 -14.41 4.17 17.86
CA GLN A 272 -14.60 4.90 19.12
C GLN A 272 -13.38 4.83 20.04
N HIS A 273 -12.48 3.87 19.83
CA HIS A 273 -11.24 3.71 20.58
C HIS A 273 -10.04 4.40 19.92
N VAL A 274 -10.23 4.98 18.74
CA VAL A 274 -9.21 5.81 18.08
C VAL A 274 -9.01 7.09 18.90
N SER A 275 -7.77 7.46 19.19
CA SER A 275 -7.42 8.64 19.99
C SER A 275 -8.01 9.93 19.40
N ALA A 276 -8.37 10.88 20.25
CA ALA A 276 -8.78 12.23 19.81
C ALA A 276 -7.66 12.95 19.03
N ASP A 277 -6.40 12.61 19.34
CA ASP A 277 -5.20 13.15 18.69
C ASP A 277 -4.72 12.26 17.52
N ALA A 278 -5.45 11.19 17.17
CA ALA A 278 -5.02 10.21 16.17
C ALA A 278 -4.76 10.83 14.80
N LEU A 279 -5.49 11.88 14.42
CA LEU A 279 -5.24 12.59 13.16
C LEU A 279 -3.90 13.32 13.18
N GLU A 280 -3.56 13.98 14.29
CA GLU A 280 -2.29 14.71 14.44
C GLU A 280 -1.12 13.72 14.47
N GLU A 281 -1.22 12.66 15.28
CA GLU A 281 -0.22 11.60 15.35
C GLU A 281 -0.01 10.94 13.99
N TYR A 282 -1.09 10.69 13.24
CA TYR A 282 -1.02 10.11 11.91
C TYR A 282 -0.32 11.03 10.91
N VAL A 283 -0.64 12.33 10.95
CA VAL A 283 0.04 13.32 10.11
C VAL A 283 1.53 13.38 10.45
N GLU A 284 1.91 13.38 11.73
CA GLU A 284 3.32 13.35 12.14
C GLU A 284 4.05 12.09 11.64
N GLN A 285 3.40 10.93 11.66
CA GLN A 285 3.96 9.70 11.11
C GLN A 285 4.20 9.81 9.59
N LEU A 286 3.22 10.34 8.85
CA LEU A 286 3.37 10.59 7.42
C LEU A 286 4.50 11.61 7.13
N GLU A 287 4.65 12.64 7.95
CA GLU A 287 5.73 13.64 7.85
C GLU A 287 7.11 13.01 8.03
N LYS A 288 7.25 12.08 8.98
CA LYS A 288 8.50 11.31 9.16
C LYS A 288 8.82 10.47 7.93
N GLU A 289 7.82 9.84 7.31
CA GLU A 289 8.01 9.12 6.05
C GLU A 289 8.38 10.06 4.90
N VAL A 290 7.76 11.25 4.80
CA VAL A 290 8.16 12.29 3.83
C VAL A 290 9.63 12.67 4.03
N ASN A 291 10.06 13.01 5.25
CA ASN A 291 11.45 13.33 5.57
C ASN A 291 12.40 12.22 5.11
N LYS A 292 12.09 10.96 5.44
CA LYS A 292 12.88 9.79 5.02
C LYS A 292 13.01 9.70 3.50
N TYR A 293 11.92 9.88 2.76
CA TYR A 293 11.91 9.78 1.29
C TYR A 293 12.52 10.98 0.57
N ILE A 294 12.77 12.10 1.24
CA ILE A 294 13.44 13.26 0.62
C ILE A 294 14.89 13.45 1.10
N THR A 295 15.36 12.67 2.09
CA THR A 295 16.71 12.81 2.68
C THR A 295 17.54 11.54 2.69
N LYS A 296 16.96 10.39 3.08
CA LYS A 296 17.71 9.13 3.32
C LYS A 296 17.52 8.14 2.18
N ASN A 297 16.26 7.83 1.88
CA ASN A 297 15.88 6.85 0.87
C ASN A 297 15.13 7.58 -0.25
N ILE A 298 15.86 8.35 -1.05
CA ILE A 298 15.27 9.32 -1.99
C ILE A 298 14.23 8.63 -2.89
N ASN A 299 12.97 9.07 -2.77
CA ASN A 299 11.85 8.62 -3.59
C ASN A 299 10.73 9.69 -3.57
N TYR A 300 10.76 10.61 -4.52
CA TYR A 300 9.92 11.80 -4.52
C TYR A 300 8.44 11.52 -4.76
N GLY A 301 8.05 10.51 -5.54
CA GLY A 301 6.63 10.22 -5.64
C GLY A 301 6.10 9.37 -4.47
N LYS A 302 6.91 8.57 -3.75
CA LYS A 302 6.51 8.07 -2.42
C LYS A 302 6.28 9.25 -1.46
N ALA A 303 7.15 10.25 -1.48
CA ALA A 303 6.94 11.49 -0.73
C ALA A 303 5.66 12.22 -1.19
N ALA A 304 5.40 12.31 -2.51
CA ALA A 304 4.19 12.92 -3.05
C ALA A 304 2.92 12.22 -2.57
N LYS A 305 2.85 10.88 -2.59
CA LYS A 305 1.70 10.12 -2.05
C LYS A 305 1.44 10.45 -0.58
N ARG A 306 2.50 10.63 0.23
CA ARG A 306 2.34 10.96 1.66
C ARG A 306 1.96 12.42 1.86
N MET A 307 2.55 13.35 1.10
CA MET A 307 2.14 14.75 1.06
C MET A 307 0.70 14.93 0.61
N TYR A 308 0.22 14.16 -0.37
CA TYR A 308 -1.18 14.16 -0.78
C TYR A 308 -2.11 13.88 0.41
N ASN A 309 -1.83 12.79 1.13
CA ASN A 309 -2.57 12.40 2.33
C ASN A 309 -2.50 13.46 3.43
N ILE A 310 -1.32 14.01 3.71
CA ILE A 310 -1.17 15.09 4.70
C ILE A 310 -2.00 16.31 4.28
N PHE A 311 -1.90 16.75 3.03
CA PHE A 311 -2.54 17.98 2.56
C PHE A 311 -4.06 17.88 2.54
N ARG A 312 -4.63 16.74 2.10
CA ARG A 312 -6.08 16.54 2.13
C ARG A 312 -6.62 16.44 3.56
N LEU A 313 -5.85 15.88 4.50
CA LEU A 313 -6.25 15.74 5.90
C LEU A 313 -6.08 17.04 6.72
N THR A 314 -5.12 17.89 6.35
CA THR A 314 -4.81 19.15 7.06
C THR A 314 -5.47 20.39 6.44
N GLY A 315 -6.30 20.20 5.41
CA GLY A 315 -7.03 21.29 4.75
C GLY A 315 -6.24 22.09 3.71
N ARG A 316 -5.05 21.62 3.31
CA ARG A 316 -4.25 22.16 2.20
C ARG A 316 -4.75 21.63 0.85
N TYR A 317 -6.04 21.82 0.58
CA TYR A 317 -6.72 21.18 -0.55
C TYR A 317 -6.17 21.56 -1.93
N ASN A 318 -5.63 22.78 -2.07
CA ASN A 318 -5.06 23.22 -3.35
C ASN A 318 -3.80 22.42 -3.69
N GLU A 319 -2.90 22.26 -2.72
CA GLU A 319 -1.68 21.45 -2.89
C GLU A 319 -2.02 19.97 -3.05
N ALA A 320 -3.03 19.47 -2.33
CA ALA A 320 -3.54 18.12 -2.51
C ALA A 320 -4.07 17.91 -3.94
N ALA A 321 -4.88 18.84 -4.49
CA ALA A 321 -5.39 18.77 -5.85
C ALA A 321 -4.27 18.73 -6.89
N ILE A 322 -3.22 19.54 -6.73
CA ILE A 322 -2.07 19.51 -7.66
C ILE A 322 -1.36 18.15 -7.59
N ILE A 323 -1.08 17.64 -6.38
CA ILE A 323 -0.41 16.35 -6.24
C ILE A 323 -1.27 15.21 -6.78
N ARG A 324 -2.59 15.26 -6.57
CA ARG A 324 -3.55 14.29 -7.10
C ARG A 324 -3.40 14.14 -8.62
N GLU A 325 -3.48 15.26 -9.33
CA GLU A 325 -3.39 15.28 -10.80
C GLU A 325 -1.98 14.92 -11.32
N LEU A 326 -0.93 15.15 -10.53
CA LEU A 326 0.43 14.68 -10.86
C LEU A 326 0.50 13.15 -11.07
N PHE A 327 -0.37 12.40 -10.40
CA PHE A 327 -0.46 10.95 -10.58
C PHE A 327 -1.37 10.53 -11.73
N ASP A 328 -2.14 11.46 -12.31
CA ASP A 328 -2.90 11.22 -13.53
C ASP A 328 -2.06 11.54 -14.79
N GLU A 329 -0.90 12.20 -14.65
CA GLU A 329 0.03 12.42 -15.78
C GLU A 329 0.56 11.08 -16.32
N PRO A 330 0.69 10.93 -17.65
CA PRO A 330 1.32 9.78 -18.30
C PRO A 330 2.58 9.22 -17.65
N SER A 331 3.47 10.11 -17.20
CA SER A 331 4.75 9.76 -16.58
C SER A 331 4.59 9.07 -15.22
N SER A 332 3.42 9.15 -14.59
CA SER A 332 3.11 8.42 -13.36
C SER A 332 3.02 6.91 -13.57
N MET A 333 2.66 6.45 -14.79
CA MET A 333 2.65 5.03 -15.16
C MET A 333 4.00 4.36 -14.99
N LEU A 334 5.09 5.14 -15.01
CA LEU A 334 6.42 4.62 -14.74
C LEU A 334 6.54 4.02 -13.32
N TYR A 335 5.58 4.29 -12.42
CA TYR A 335 5.44 3.55 -11.17
C TYR A 335 5.12 2.07 -11.36
N GLN A 336 4.38 1.68 -12.39
CA GLN A 336 4.12 0.27 -12.68
C GLN A 336 5.39 -0.48 -13.05
N VAL A 337 6.42 0.20 -13.59
CA VAL A 337 7.72 -0.42 -13.86
C VAL A 337 8.33 -0.98 -12.57
N TRP A 338 8.13 -0.32 -11.43
CA TRP A 338 8.59 -0.83 -10.13
C TRP A 338 7.86 -2.11 -9.72
N ALA A 339 6.55 -2.17 -9.95
CA ALA A 339 5.73 -3.33 -9.63
C ALA A 339 6.10 -4.53 -10.52
N LEU A 340 6.35 -4.27 -11.81
CA LEU A 340 6.83 -5.27 -12.76
C LEU A 340 8.19 -5.82 -12.35
N ILE A 341 9.15 -4.96 -12.01
CA ILE A 341 10.49 -5.39 -11.58
C ILE A 341 10.44 -6.22 -10.30
N ARG A 342 9.61 -5.83 -9.31
CA ARG A 342 9.43 -6.65 -8.11
C ARG A 342 8.86 -8.03 -8.45
N THR A 343 7.90 -8.08 -9.36
CA THR A 343 7.29 -9.33 -9.84
C THR A 343 8.31 -10.24 -10.55
N MET A 344 9.31 -9.67 -11.22
CA MET A 344 10.40 -10.44 -11.85
C MET A 344 11.31 -11.14 -10.84
N ASP A 345 11.69 -10.46 -9.76
CA ASP A 345 12.50 -11.05 -8.68
C ASP A 345 11.80 -12.28 -8.08
N GLU A 346 10.46 -12.27 -8.03
CA GLU A 346 9.63 -13.35 -7.48
C GLU A 346 9.49 -14.54 -8.44
N CYS A 347 9.38 -14.29 -9.75
CA CYS A 347 9.34 -15.36 -10.76
C CYS A 347 10.64 -16.16 -10.86
N SER A 348 11.74 -15.55 -10.43
CA SER A 348 13.06 -16.20 -10.34
C SER A 348 13.17 -17.23 -9.21
N GLN A 349 12.20 -17.29 -8.29
CA GLN A 349 12.26 -18.16 -7.12
C GLN A 349 11.89 -19.62 -7.44
N VAL A 350 12.60 -20.56 -6.81
CA VAL A 350 12.37 -22.00 -6.98
C VAL A 350 10.99 -22.39 -6.46
N GLY A 351 10.12 -22.86 -7.35
CA GLY A 351 8.76 -23.30 -7.01
C GLY A 351 7.67 -22.24 -7.24
N SER A 352 8.00 -21.10 -7.87
CA SER A 352 7.00 -20.12 -8.30
C SER A 352 6.02 -20.75 -9.31
N SER A 353 4.72 -20.50 -9.10
CA SER A 353 3.67 -20.86 -10.07
C SER A 353 3.55 -19.86 -11.21
N ILE A 354 4.29 -18.74 -11.13
CA ILE A 354 4.28 -17.70 -12.15
C ILE A 354 5.35 -18.01 -13.18
N THR A 355 4.93 -18.14 -14.43
CA THR A 355 5.83 -18.41 -15.55
C THR A 355 6.42 -17.11 -16.07
N ALA A 356 7.66 -17.16 -16.56
CA ALA A 356 8.29 -16.00 -17.19
C ALA A 356 7.45 -15.45 -18.36
N ASP A 357 6.67 -16.30 -19.06
CA ASP A 357 5.74 -15.88 -20.10
C ASP A 357 4.71 -14.84 -19.61
N VAL A 358 4.21 -14.96 -18.37
CA VAL A 358 3.24 -14.00 -17.81
C VAL A 358 3.91 -12.66 -17.52
N VAL A 359 5.14 -12.71 -17.01
CA VAL A 359 5.93 -11.49 -16.75
C VAL A 359 6.32 -10.80 -18.05
N GLN A 360 6.61 -11.56 -19.10
CA GLN A 360 6.87 -11.05 -20.44
C GLN A 360 5.63 -10.38 -21.04
N SER A 361 4.44 -10.99 -20.93
CA SER A 361 3.18 -10.35 -21.32
C SER A 361 2.98 -9.02 -20.59
N GLN A 362 3.24 -8.98 -19.29
CA GLN A 362 3.09 -7.75 -18.51
C GLN A 362 4.10 -6.67 -18.91
N ALA A 363 5.34 -7.07 -19.22
CA ALA A 363 6.35 -6.17 -19.78
C ALA A 363 5.93 -5.62 -21.15
N ASP A 364 5.36 -6.46 -22.02
CA ASP A 364 4.86 -6.07 -23.35
C ASP A 364 3.70 -5.08 -23.25
N SER A 365 2.75 -5.32 -22.34
CA SER A 365 1.66 -4.39 -22.06
C SER A 365 2.17 -3.04 -21.58
N LEU A 366 3.12 -3.03 -20.63
CA LEU A 366 3.72 -1.80 -20.13
C LEU A 366 4.50 -1.03 -21.20
N ILE A 367 5.21 -1.72 -22.10
CA ILE A 367 5.88 -1.09 -23.26
C ILE A 367 4.85 -0.41 -24.16
N LEU A 368 3.77 -1.11 -24.53
CA LEU A 368 2.72 -0.55 -25.37
C LEU A 368 2.05 0.66 -24.73
N GLU A 369 1.89 0.62 -23.41
CA GLU A 369 1.31 1.71 -22.65
C GLU A 369 2.25 2.91 -22.61
N VAL A 370 3.54 2.72 -22.34
CA VAL A 370 4.56 3.77 -22.41
C VAL A 370 4.58 4.43 -23.79
N VAL A 371 4.54 3.65 -24.88
CA VAL A 371 4.51 4.16 -26.27
C VAL A 371 3.24 4.97 -26.57
N ARG A 372 2.11 4.65 -25.94
CA ARG A 372 0.84 5.39 -26.14
C ARG A 372 0.81 6.71 -25.39
N THR A 373 1.63 6.85 -24.37
CA THR A 373 1.38 7.80 -23.29
C THR A 373 2.55 8.78 -23.11
N LEU A 374 3.79 8.34 -23.35
CA LEU A 374 4.97 9.20 -23.44
C LEU A 374 5.27 9.57 -24.90
N GLU A 375 6.02 10.67 -25.10
CA GLU A 375 6.48 11.10 -26.41
C GLU A 375 7.98 11.48 -26.38
N GLY A 376 8.65 11.35 -27.53
CA GLY A 376 9.99 11.91 -27.74
C GLY A 376 11.12 11.12 -27.07
N ASP A 377 12.13 11.84 -26.56
CA ASP A 377 13.35 11.20 -26.03
C ASP A 377 13.07 10.40 -24.74
N GLU A 378 12.08 10.81 -23.94
CA GLU A 378 11.69 10.10 -22.71
C GLU A 378 11.06 8.73 -23.01
N GLU A 379 10.14 8.69 -23.98
CA GLU A 379 9.56 7.44 -24.49
C GLU A 379 10.65 6.48 -24.96
N ALA A 380 11.58 6.96 -25.80
CA ALA A 380 12.64 6.14 -26.37
C ALA A 380 13.54 5.50 -25.30
N ILE A 381 13.89 6.27 -24.25
CA ILE A 381 14.73 5.78 -23.15
C ILE A 381 13.98 4.72 -22.33
N VAL A 382 12.74 5.00 -21.90
CA VAL A 382 11.96 4.06 -21.08
C VAL A 382 11.68 2.77 -21.84
N VAL A 383 11.25 2.86 -23.10
CA VAL A 383 11.00 1.69 -23.95
C VAL A 383 12.27 0.86 -24.12
N GLN A 384 13.44 1.49 -24.32
CA GLN A 384 14.70 0.77 -24.41
C GLN A 384 15.04 0.00 -23.13
N HIS A 385 14.81 0.59 -21.95
CA HIS A 385 15.03 -0.11 -20.67
C HIS A 385 14.05 -1.28 -20.48
N LEU A 386 12.77 -1.10 -20.82
CA LEU A 386 11.76 -2.15 -20.72
C LEU A 386 12.01 -3.30 -21.72
N LEU A 387 12.49 -3.00 -22.93
CA LEU A 387 12.92 -4.03 -23.88
C LEU A 387 14.13 -4.81 -23.37
N ASN A 388 15.12 -4.14 -22.80
CA ASN A 388 16.27 -4.82 -22.18
C ASN A 388 15.84 -5.71 -21.00
N LEU A 389 14.86 -5.24 -20.21
CA LEU A 389 14.27 -5.98 -19.10
C LEU A 389 13.56 -7.25 -19.59
N ARG A 390 12.77 -7.12 -20.65
CA ARG A 390 12.06 -8.22 -21.33
C ARG A 390 13.03 -9.25 -21.91
N ASP A 391 14.08 -8.81 -22.59
CA ASP A 391 15.08 -9.71 -23.18
C ASP A 391 15.83 -10.49 -22.08
N ALA A 392 16.14 -9.84 -20.96
CA ALA A 392 16.79 -10.50 -19.82
C ALA A 392 15.89 -11.57 -19.13
N LEU A 393 14.56 -11.39 -19.18
CA LEU A 393 13.61 -12.42 -18.72
C LEU A 393 13.67 -13.69 -19.59
N GLU A 394 13.91 -13.54 -20.90
CA GLU A 394 14.09 -14.68 -21.80
C GLU A 394 15.36 -15.49 -21.45
N GLU A 395 16.43 -14.81 -21.05
CA GLU A 395 17.68 -15.46 -20.62
C GLU A 395 17.56 -16.15 -19.25
N GLN A 396 16.66 -15.71 -18.38
CA GLN A 396 16.43 -16.27 -17.04
C GLN A 396 15.74 -17.64 -17.03
N HIS A 397 15.08 -18.05 -18.13
CA HIS A 397 14.51 -19.40 -18.30
C HIS A 397 15.54 -20.55 -18.11
N GLN A 398 16.83 -20.23 -17.94
CA GLN A 398 17.93 -21.16 -17.69
C GLN A 398 18.39 -21.23 -16.22
N GLY A 399 17.68 -20.61 -15.26
CA GLY A 399 17.95 -20.73 -13.83
C GLY A 399 19.17 -19.93 -13.33
N LYS A 400 19.47 -18.80 -13.97
CA LYS A 400 20.57 -17.89 -13.57
C LYS A 400 20.04 -16.68 -12.80
N THR A 401 20.82 -16.19 -11.84
CA THR A 401 20.60 -14.92 -11.13
C THR A 401 20.40 -13.78 -12.14
N LEU A 402 19.55 -12.81 -11.82
CA LEU A 402 19.30 -11.67 -12.70
C LEU A 402 20.63 -11.06 -13.18
N PRO A 403 20.80 -10.84 -14.50
CA PRO A 403 21.99 -10.18 -15.02
C PRO A 403 22.13 -8.78 -14.41
N ARG A 404 23.35 -8.34 -14.11
CA ARG A 404 23.65 -6.97 -13.64
C ARG A 404 23.09 -5.86 -14.55
N THR A 405 22.84 -6.18 -15.81
CA THR A 405 22.21 -5.28 -16.78
C THR A 405 20.75 -4.96 -16.43
N VAL A 406 20.03 -5.89 -15.78
CA VAL A 406 18.66 -5.66 -15.30
C VAL A 406 18.64 -4.74 -14.09
N GLU A 407 19.56 -4.95 -13.13
CA GLU A 407 19.70 -4.06 -11.97
C GLU A 407 20.02 -2.62 -12.39
N ALA A 408 20.90 -2.45 -13.39
CA ALA A 408 21.21 -1.13 -13.94
C ALA A 408 20.01 -0.48 -14.66
N ALA A 409 19.30 -1.22 -15.52
CA ALA A 409 18.10 -0.72 -16.20
C ALA A 409 16.99 -0.33 -15.20
N ARG A 410 16.84 -1.12 -14.13
CA ARG A 410 15.98 -0.81 -12.99
C ARG A 410 16.35 0.54 -12.39
N ASP A 411 17.61 0.72 -11.99
CA ASP A 411 18.07 1.96 -11.34
C ASP A 411 17.89 3.19 -12.24
N GLU A 412 18.09 3.04 -13.54
CA GLU A 412 17.88 4.11 -14.52
C GLU A 412 16.41 4.53 -14.62
N VAL A 413 15.47 3.58 -14.75
CA VAL A 413 14.03 3.90 -14.75
C VAL A 413 13.62 4.53 -13.42
N ILE A 414 14.09 3.99 -12.30
CA ILE A 414 13.86 4.55 -10.96
C ILE A 414 14.25 6.03 -10.90
N ASN A 415 15.43 6.36 -11.43
CA ASN A 415 15.93 7.74 -11.45
C ASN A 415 15.09 8.66 -12.33
N ILE A 416 14.61 8.19 -13.49
CA ILE A 416 13.73 8.97 -14.38
C ILE A 416 12.44 9.34 -13.64
N VAL A 417 11.74 8.37 -13.06
CA VAL A 417 10.51 8.62 -12.29
C VAL A 417 10.77 9.58 -11.14
N ASN A 418 11.85 9.32 -10.39
CA ASN A 418 12.18 10.13 -9.24
C ASN A 418 12.48 11.59 -9.61
N ASN A 419 13.19 11.83 -10.72
CA ASN A 419 13.48 13.16 -11.23
C ASN A 419 12.22 13.87 -11.70
N PHE A 420 11.32 13.18 -12.40
CA PHE A 420 10.02 13.72 -12.80
C PHE A 420 9.25 14.26 -11.59
N PHE A 421 9.06 13.45 -10.54
CA PHE A 421 8.36 13.90 -9.34
C PHE A 421 9.09 15.05 -8.64
N TYR A 422 10.42 14.99 -8.56
CA TYR A 422 11.20 16.08 -7.99
C TYR A 422 10.96 17.41 -8.71
N GLU A 423 11.05 17.42 -10.04
CA GLU A 423 10.89 18.62 -10.86
C GLU A 423 9.47 19.18 -10.70
N LYS A 424 8.43 18.35 -10.84
CA LYS A 424 7.04 18.81 -10.71
C LYS A 424 6.73 19.35 -9.30
N LEU A 425 7.15 18.63 -8.25
CA LEU A 425 6.91 19.04 -6.86
C LEU A 425 7.64 20.35 -6.51
N THR A 426 8.88 20.52 -6.97
CA THR A 426 9.68 21.72 -6.67
C THR A 426 9.26 22.95 -7.46
N THR A 427 8.53 22.74 -8.56
CA THR A 427 7.99 23.83 -9.37
C THR A 427 6.82 24.55 -8.67
N VAL A 428 6.14 23.89 -7.73
CA VAL A 428 5.09 24.50 -6.90
C VAL A 428 5.69 25.09 -5.60
N PRO A 429 5.69 26.42 -5.41
CA PRO A 429 6.41 27.05 -4.29
C PRO A 429 5.99 26.57 -2.90
N GLU A 430 4.70 26.34 -2.67
CA GLU A 430 4.18 25.91 -1.36
C GLU A 430 4.52 24.45 -1.03
N ILE A 431 4.61 23.59 -2.06
CA ILE A 431 5.04 22.19 -1.90
C ILE A 431 6.55 22.16 -1.67
N LYS A 432 7.33 22.89 -2.48
CA LYS A 432 8.77 23.03 -2.30
C LYS A 432 9.12 23.53 -0.88
N LYS A 433 8.44 24.58 -0.42
CA LYS A 433 8.62 25.14 0.92
C LYS A 433 8.33 24.10 2.00
N TYR A 434 7.26 23.33 1.84
CA TYR A 434 6.93 22.25 2.76
C TYR A 434 8.02 21.18 2.80
N MET A 435 8.51 20.73 1.64
CA MET A 435 9.63 19.78 1.55
C MET A 435 10.91 20.33 2.20
N ASP A 436 11.21 21.61 2.00
CA ASP A 436 12.39 22.25 2.57
C ASP A 436 12.29 22.40 4.10
N GLN A 437 11.08 22.58 4.65
CA GLN A 437 10.83 22.55 6.10
C GLN A 437 11.02 21.15 6.69
N MET A 438 10.66 20.11 5.95
CA MET A 438 10.80 18.73 6.38
C MET A 438 12.25 18.24 6.39
N LYS A 439 13.18 18.87 5.65
CA LYS A 439 14.61 18.48 5.62
C LYS A 439 15.39 18.84 6.90
N GLY A 440 14.73 19.42 7.90
CA GLY A 440 15.31 19.84 9.18
C GLY A 440 15.51 18.70 10.17
#